data_AF-A0A2G2K4D2-F1
#
_entry.id   AF-A0A2G2K4D2-F1
#
_cell.length_a   1.000
_cell.length_b   1.000
_cell.length_c   1.000
_cell.angle_alpha   90.00
_cell.angle_beta   90.00
_cell.angle_gamma   90.00
#
_symmetry.space_group_name_H-M   'P 1'
#
loop_
_entity.id
_entity.type
_entity.pdbx_description
1 polymer ?
#
loop_
_entity_poly.entity_id
_entity_poly.type
_entity_poly.pdbx_seq_one_letter_code
_entity_poly.pdbx_strand_id
1 'polypeptide(L)' 'FIDLGDKRLPGYPEPSQTWGVVVRYRTIEAYYRYEGEGELTLTVDHLGTFALTTTNGSVIPISLADFSIG' A
#
# COMPACT_ATOMS: atom_id res chain seq x y z
N PHE A 1 -2.04 -4.35 7.46
CA PHE A 1 -1.07 -4.23 6.37
C PHE A 1 -0.53 -5.61 6.04
N ILE A 2 -0.10 -5.85 4.80
CA ILE A 2 0.52 -7.09 4.34
C ILE A 2 1.93 -6.74 3.89
N ASP A 3 2.94 -7.33 4.55
CA ASP A 3 4.33 -7.19 4.12
C ASP A 3 4.58 -8.05 2.87
N LEU A 4 5.14 -7.44 1.84
CA LEU A 4 5.53 -8.13 0.62
C LEU A 4 7.01 -8.50 0.60
N GLY A 5 7.83 -7.89 1.47
CA GLY A 5 9.28 -7.92 1.33
C GLY A 5 9.68 -7.43 -0.06
N ASP A 6 10.51 -8.23 -0.76
CA ASP A 6 10.98 -7.95 -2.11
C ASP A 6 9.97 -8.32 -3.22
N LYS A 7 8.91 -9.05 -2.88
CA LYS A 7 7.91 -9.51 -3.87
C LYS A 7 7.13 -8.34 -4.43
N ARG A 8 6.83 -8.42 -5.73
CA ARG A 8 6.01 -7.45 -6.45
C ARG A 8 4.58 -7.92 -6.57
N LEU A 9 3.66 -6.96 -6.54
CA LEU A 9 2.25 -7.19 -6.83
C LEU A 9 2.06 -7.30 -8.36
N PRO A 10 1.55 -8.43 -8.88
CA PRO A 10 1.30 -8.58 -10.31
C PRO A 10 0.37 -7.46 -10.84
N GLY A 11 0.71 -6.89 -12.00
CA GLY A 11 -0.04 -5.78 -12.58
C GLY A 11 0.33 -4.38 -12.06
N TYR A 12 1.20 -4.29 -11.04
CA TYR A 12 1.64 -3.03 -10.44
C TYR A 12 3.18 -2.94 -10.50
N PRO A 13 3.76 -2.60 -11.67
CA PRO A 13 5.20 -2.52 -11.85
C PRO A 13 5.83 -1.32 -11.12
N GLU A 14 5.04 -0.28 -10.89
CA GLU A 14 5.43 0.89 -10.10
C GLU A 14 4.77 0.83 -8.71
N PRO A 15 5.40 1.42 -7.67
CA PRO A 15 6.70 2.09 -7.70
C PRO A 15 7.90 1.12 -7.75
N SER A 16 9.03 1.58 -8.28
CA SER A 16 10.18 0.73 -8.63
C SER A 16 11.04 0.23 -7.46
N GLN A 17 10.83 0.72 -6.22
CA GLN A 17 11.65 0.33 -5.06
C GLN A 17 11.50 -1.18 -4.73
N THR A 18 12.45 -1.70 -3.96
CA THR A 18 12.63 -3.13 -3.68
C THR A 18 11.62 -3.65 -2.66
N TRP A 19 11.51 -2.98 -1.51
CA TRP A 19 10.69 -3.44 -0.40
C TRP A 19 9.29 -2.88 -0.49
N GLY A 20 8.27 -3.66 -0.14
CA GLY A 20 6.89 -3.22 -0.28
C GLY A 20 5.92 -3.70 0.78
N VAL A 21 4.85 -2.93 0.95
CA VAL A 21 3.72 -3.21 1.81
C VAL A 21 2.43 -2.93 1.04
N VAL A 22 1.45 -3.80 1.20
CA VAL A 22 0.08 -3.56 0.75
C VAL A 22 -0.78 -3.17 1.95
N VAL A 23 -1.44 -2.03 1.84
CA VAL A 23 -2.44 -1.58 2.82
C VAL A 23 -3.82 -1.76 2.21
N ARG A 24 -4.66 -2.56 2.87
CA ARG A 24 -6.08 -2.75 2.51
C ARG A 24 -6.93 -2.45 3.74
N TYR A 25 -7.83 -1.47 3.61
CA TYR A 25 -8.83 -1.18 4.62
C TYR A 25 -10.02 -0.45 3.99
N ARG A 26 -11.21 -1.07 4.02
CA ARG A 26 -12.45 -0.55 3.41
C ARG A 26 -12.22 -0.08 1.97
N THR A 27 -12.23 1.23 1.72
CA THR A 27 -12.10 1.86 0.41
C THR A 27 -10.65 2.23 0.05
N ILE A 28 -9.70 1.94 0.93
CA ILE A 28 -8.27 2.14 0.67
C ILE A 28 -7.64 0.82 0.29
N GLU A 29 -7.10 0.79 -0.91
CA GLU A 29 -6.07 -0.15 -1.31
C GLU A 29 -4.88 0.62 -1.83
N ALA A 30 -3.73 0.43 -1.18
CA ALA A 30 -2.52 1.16 -1.51
C ALA A 30 -1.33 0.20 -1.59
N TYR A 31 -0.48 0.45 -2.58
CA TYR A 31 0.79 -0.21 -2.77
C TYR A 31 1.90 0.77 -2.40
N TYR A 32 2.57 0.49 -1.29
CA TYR A 32 3.68 1.27 -0.80
C TYR A 32 4.99 0.53 -1.04
N ARG A 33 5.99 1.24 -1.57
CA ARG A 33 7.32 0.70 -1.87
C ARG A 33 8.40 1.67 -1.39
N TYR A 34 9.51 1.15 -0.87
CA TYR A 34 10.57 1.94 -0.25
C TYR A 34 11.96 1.27 -0.36
N GLU A 35 12.99 2.07 -0.07
CA GLU A 35 14.37 1.61 0.13
C GLU A 35 14.87 1.99 1.52
N GLY A 36 15.72 1.14 2.10
CA GLY A 36 16.23 1.35 3.46
C GLY A 36 15.11 1.35 4.49
N GLU A 37 15.03 2.39 5.32
CA GLU A 37 13.99 2.55 6.36
C GLU A 37 12.72 3.18 5.78
N GLY A 38 11.72 2.36 5.47
CA GLY A 38 10.42 2.86 5.02
C GLY A 38 9.63 3.55 6.12
N GLU A 39 8.99 4.67 5.80
CA GLU A 39 8.06 5.37 6.69
C GLU A 39 6.70 5.55 5.99
N LEU A 40 5.66 4.94 6.56
CA LEU A 40 4.27 5.08 6.10
C LEU A 40 3.38 5.45 7.28
N THR A 41 2.73 6.60 7.20
CA THR A 41 1.81 7.10 8.23
C THR A 41 0.36 6.94 7.77
N LEU A 42 -0.45 6.32 8.62
CA LEU A 42 -1.91 6.26 8.47
C LEU A 42 -2.55 7.21 9.47
N THR A 43 -3.24 8.23 8.98
CA THR A 43 -4.05 9.13 9.81
C THR A 43 -5.51 8.73 9.70
N VAL A 44 -6.16 8.58 10.85
CA VAL A 44 -7.61 8.37 10.96
C VAL A 44 -8.22 9.59 11.64
N ASP A 45 -9.17 10.24 10.99
CA ASP A 45 -9.88 11.37 11.59
C ASP A 45 -11.07 10.94 12.45
N HIS A 46 -11.71 11.91 13.12
CA HIS A 46 -12.86 11.67 13.98
C HIS A 46 -14.13 11.20 13.25
N LEU A 47 -14.18 11.30 11.92
CA LEU A 47 -15.27 10.81 11.07
C LEU A 47 -14.97 9.40 10.52
N GLY A 48 -13.79 8.85 10.83
CA GLY A 48 -13.33 7.59 10.27
C GLY A 48 -12.86 7.72 8.82
N THR A 49 -12.44 8.90 8.38
CA THR A 49 -11.72 9.09 7.12
C THR A 49 -10.26 8.71 7.31
N PHE A 50 -9.65 8.16 6.26
CA PHE A 50 -8.28 7.67 6.28
C PHE A 50 -7.42 8.42 5.27
N ALA A 51 -6.19 8.72 5.63
CA ALA A 51 -5.17 9.26 4.72
C ALA A 51 -3.84 8.53 4.94
N LEU A 52 -3.16 8.21 3.84
CA LEU A 52 -1.81 7.65 3.85
C LEU A 52 -0.81 8.71 3.38
N THR A 53 0.25 8.91 4.16
CA THR A 53 1.37 9.78 3.81
C THR A 53 2.69 9.05 4.03
N THR A 54 3.74 9.50 3.35
CA THR A 54 5.08 8.92 3.47
C THR A 54 6.11 10.02 3.31
N THR A 55 7.22 9.91 4.05
CA THR A 55 8.40 10.79 3.96
C THR A 55 9.57 10.08 3.27
N ASN A 56 9.61 8.74 3.29
CA ASN A 56 10.56 7.92 2.55
C ASN A 56 9.83 6.77 1.85
N GLY A 57 9.89 6.73 0.52
CA GLY A 57 9.21 5.75 -0.31
C GLY A 57 8.12 6.37 -1.19
N SER A 58 7.31 5.53 -1.81
CA SER A 58 6.24 5.96 -2.72
C SER A 58 5.00 5.10 -2.49
N VAL A 59 3.85 5.74 -2.47
CA VAL A 59 2.55 5.09 -2.30
C VAL A 59 1.68 5.41 -3.51
N ILE A 60 1.09 4.38 -4.11
CA ILE A 60 0.10 4.55 -5.18
C ILE A 60 -1.22 3.88 -4.78
N PRO A 61 -2.37 4.42 -5.19
CA PRO A 61 -3.62 3.70 -5.10
C PRO A 61 -3.58 2.49 -6.04
N ILE A 62 -4.17 1.38 -5.60
CA ILE A 62 -4.34 0.17 -6.39
C ILE A 62 -5.79 -0.31 -6.32
N SER A 63 -6.14 -1.29 -7.16
CA SER A 63 -7.41 -2.01 -7.09
C SER A 63 -7.17 -3.49 -7.39
N LEU A 64 -7.34 -4.33 -6.39
CA LEU A 64 -7.21 -5.77 -6.52
C LEU A 64 -8.58 -6.40 -6.71
N ALA A 65 -8.64 -7.40 -7.57
CA ALA A 65 -9.86 -8.17 -7.76
C ALA A 65 -10.26 -8.83 -6.43
N ASP A 66 -11.52 -8.68 -6.07
CA ASP A 66 -12.08 -9.43 -4.95
C ASP A 66 -12.09 -10.92 -5.27
N PHE A 67 -11.86 -11.71 -4.23
CA PHE A 67 -12.00 -13.14 -4.35
C PHE A 67 -13.47 -13.50 -4.55
N SER A 68 -13.78 -14.15 -5.66
CA SER A 68 -15.08 -14.72 -5.95
C SER A 68 -14.98 -16.25 -6.02
N ILE A 69 -15.95 -16.93 -5.43
CA ILE A 69 -16.16 -18.37 -5.63
C ILE A 69 -17.43 -18.47 -6.48
N GLY A 70 -17.29 -18.99 -7.70
CA GLY A 70 -18.40 -19.36 -8.57
C GLY A 70 -18.85 -20.80 -8.35
#